data_AF-A0A7W9BVL2-F1
#
_entry.id   AF-A0A7W9BVL2-F1
#
_cell.length_a   1.000
_cell.length_b   1.000
_cell.length_c   1.000
_cell.angle_alpha   90.00
_cell.angle_beta   90.00
_cell.angle_gamma   90.00
#
_symmetry.space_group_name_H-M   'P 1'
#
loop_
_entity.id
_entity.type
_entity.pdbx_description
1 polymer ?
#
loop_
_entity_poly.entity_id
_entity_poly.type
_entity_poly.pdbx_seq_one_letter_code
_entity_poly.pdbx_strand_id
1 'polypeptide(L)' 'MKTRELATVAALTAMGTAAPQLKVHMQAAFRVGANRQEIIETVMQTIPYAGFPAALNAVAIARDVFAAT' A
#
# COMPACT_ATOMS: atom_id res chain seq x y z
N MET A 1 -4.15 -7.82 12.05
CA MET A 1 -3.92 -6.61 12.88
C MET A 1 -3.58 -5.45 11.95
N LYS A 2 -4.08 -4.23 12.20
CA LYS A 2 -3.87 -3.05 11.32
C LYS A 2 -2.40 -2.79 10.99
N THR A 3 -1.56 -2.66 12.02
CA THR A 3 -0.14 -2.34 11.87
C THR A 3 0.63 -3.37 11.04
N ARG A 4 0.27 -4.66 11.15
CA ARG A 4 0.86 -5.74 10.35
C ARG A 4 0.61 -5.53 8.86
N GLU A 5 -0.64 -5.24 8.49
CA GLU A 5 -0.99 -5.06 7.07
C GLU A 5 -0.34 -3.79 6.50
N LEU A 6 -0.30 -2.68 7.25
CA LEU A 6 0.40 -1.47 6.82
C LEU A 6 1.90 -1.73 6.64
N ALA A 7 2.54 -2.47 7.54
CA ALA A 7 3.95 -2.85 7.38
C ALA A 7 4.17 -3.71 6.12
N THR A 8 3.26 -4.64 5.83
CA THR A 8 3.31 -5.44 4.60
C THR A 8 3.10 -4.58 3.34
N VAL A 9 2.17 -3.63 3.37
CA VAL A 9 1.97 -2.66 2.28
C VAL A 9 3.24 -1.85 2.02
N ALA A 10 3.91 -1.37 3.07
CA ALA A 10 5.19 -0.65 2.94
C ALA A 10 6.27 -1.53 2.30
N ALA A 11 6.44 -2.77 2.78
CA ALA A 11 7.44 -3.71 2.26
C ALA A 11 7.19 -4.09 0.80
N LEU A 12 5.94 -4.38 0.43
CA LEU A 12 5.56 -4.73 -0.94
C LEU A 12 5.65 -3.53 -1.89
N THR A 13 5.34 -2.33 -1.40
CA THR A 13 5.57 -1.08 -2.14
C THR A 13 7.05 -0.90 -2.42
N ALA A 14 7.90 -1.02 -1.39
CA ALA A 14 9.35 -0.86 -1.53
C ALA A 14 9.99 -1.91 -2.47
N MET A 15 9.46 -3.14 -2.48
CA MET A 15 9.92 -4.20 -3.37
C MET A 15 9.54 -3.93 -4.85
N GLY A 16 8.45 -3.21 -5.12
CA GLY A 16 8.08 -2.71 -6.45
C GLY A 16 7.66 -3.74 -7.51
N THR A 17 7.82 -5.04 -7.25
CA THR A 17 7.61 -6.12 -8.24
C THR A 17 6.43 -7.05 -7.93
N ALA A 18 5.76 -6.89 -6.78
CA ALA A 18 4.68 -7.77 -6.31
C ALA A 18 3.31 -7.06 -6.27
N ALA A 19 2.90 -6.49 -7.40
CA ALA A 19 1.65 -5.74 -7.52
C ALA A 19 0.37 -6.53 -7.08
N PRO A 20 0.20 -7.82 -7.45
CA PRO A 20 -0.97 -8.59 -7.01
C PRO A 20 -1.07 -8.73 -5.49
N GLN A 21 0.07 -8.99 -4.83
CA GLN A 21 0.16 -9.13 -3.38
C GLN A 21 -0.10 -7.78 -2.70
N LEU A 22 0.47 -6.70 -3.24
CA LEU A 22 0.24 -5.35 -2.73
C LEU A 22 -1.26 -5.01 -2.71
N LYS A 23 -1.97 -5.31 -3.80
CA LYS A 23 -3.42 -5.13 -3.90
C LYS A 23 -4.18 -5.91 -2.82
N VAL A 24 -3.85 -7.19 -2.63
CA VAL A 24 -4.50 -8.06 -1.62
C VAL A 24 -4.25 -7.53 -0.20
N HIS A 25 -3.03 -7.09 0.11
CA HIS A 25 -2.70 -6.56 1.44
C HIS A 25 -3.29 -5.17 1.70
N MET A 26 -3.47 -4.32 0.69
CA MET A 26 -4.23 -3.07 0.82
C MET A 26 -5.71 -3.33 1.12
N GLN A 27 -6.33 -4.32 0.47
CA GLN A 27 -7.71 -4.73 0.80
C GLN A 27 -7.80 -5.34 2.21
N ALA A 28 -6.83 -6.16 2.59
CA ALA A 28 -6.75 -6.71 3.94
C ALA A 28 -6.59 -5.61 4.99
N ALA A 29 -5.77 -4.58 4.72
CA ALA A 29 -5.59 -3.41 5.58
C ALA A 29 -6.93 -2.72 5.89
N PHE A 30 -7.79 -2.50 4.88
CA PHE A 30 -9.14 -1.97 5.10
C PHE A 30 -9.98 -2.87 6.01
N ARG A 31 -9.98 -4.18 5.77
CA ARG A 31 -10.75 -5.15 6.56
C ARG A 31 -10.32 -5.18 8.03
N VAL A 32 -9.07 -4.82 8.34
CA VAL A 32 -8.55 -4.72 9.71
C VAL A 32 -8.57 -3.30 10.27
N GLY A 33 -9.28 -2.37 9.62
CA GLY A 33 -9.57 -1.03 10.14
C GLY A 33 -8.59 0.07 9.74
N ALA A 34 -7.73 -0.15 8.73
CA ALA A 34 -6.97 0.95 8.13
C ALA A 34 -7.89 1.82 7.27
N ASN A 35 -7.63 3.12 7.25
CA ASN A 35 -8.32 4.06 6.36
C ASN A 35 -7.46 4.45 5.14
N ARG A 36 -8.09 5.14 4.18
CA ARG A 36 -7.45 5.59 2.92
C ARG A 36 -6.20 6.44 3.19
N GLN A 37 -6.25 7.35 4.16
CA GLN A 37 -5.12 8.20 4.53
C GLN A 37 -3.95 7.36 5.05
N GLU A 38 -4.20 6.42 5.97
CA GLU A 38 -3.14 5.58 6.54
C GLU A 38 -2.42 4.76 5.46
N ILE A 39 -3.15 4.23 4.47
CA ILE A 39 -2.55 3.49 3.35
C ILE A 39 -1.71 4.41 2.46
N ILE A 40 -2.23 5.60 2.11
CA ILE A 40 -1.49 6.56 1.28
C ILE A 40 -0.26 7.06 2.00
N GLU A 41 -0.35 7.46 3.28
CA GLU A 41 0.80 7.90 4.07
C GLU A 41 1.85 6.79 4.19
N THR A 42 1.43 5.53 4.38
CA THR A 42 2.33 4.39 4.39
C THR A 42 3.10 4.26 3.06
N VAL A 43 2.42 4.43 1.93
CA VAL A 43 3.05 4.42 0.60
C VAL A 43 3.98 5.62 0.41
N MET A 44 3.55 6.83 0.80
CA MET A 44 4.37 8.05 0.70
C MET A 44 5.64 7.95 1.54
N GLN A 45 5.56 7.34 2.73
CA GLN A 45 6.69 7.12 3.61
C GLN A 45 7.75 6.19 3.00
N THR A 46 7.43 5.42 1.95
CA THR A 46 8.42 4.59 1.24
C THR A 46 9.29 5.38 0.26
N ILE A 47 8.89 6.59 -0.14
CA ILE A 47 9.59 7.40 -1.15
C ILE A 47 11.08 7.59 -0.80
N PRO A 48 11.47 7.95 0.43
CA PRO A 48 12.88 8.12 0.79
C PRO A 48 13.72 6.84 0.70
N TYR A 49 13.08 5.66 0.73
CA TYR A 49 13.76 4.36 0.81
C TYR A 49 13.75 3.58 -0.50
N ALA A 50 12.68 3.71 -1.29
CA ALA A 50 12.46 2.96 -2.52
C ALA A 50 12.28 3.84 -3.77
N GLY A 51 12.27 5.16 -3.59
CA GLY A 51 12.12 6.14 -4.66
C GLY A 51 10.69 6.36 -5.13
N PHE A 52 10.49 7.47 -5.86
CA PHE A 52 9.19 7.84 -6.43
C PHE A 52 8.56 6.78 -7.35
N PRO A 53 9.29 6.07 -8.23
CA PRO A 53 8.67 5.12 -9.15
C PRO A 53 7.90 4.00 -8.45
N ALA A 54 8.46 3.44 -7.38
CA ALA A 54 7.82 2.37 -6.60
C ALA A 54 6.55 2.87 -5.90
N ALA A 55 6.62 4.04 -5.25
CA ALA A 55 5.48 4.65 -4.59
C ALA A 55 4.37 5.04 -5.59
N LEU A 56 4.71 5.56 -6.77
CA LEU A 56 3.72 5.91 -7.81
C LEU A 56 2.95 4.69 -8.31
N ASN A 57 3.64 3.57 -8.54
CA ASN A 57 3.00 2.31 -8.89
C ASN A 57 2.04 1.83 -7.79
N ALA A 58 2.45 1.95 -6.53
CA ALA A 58 1.60 1.61 -5.38
C ALA A 58 0.38 2.53 -5.25
N VAL A 59 0.52 3.84 -5.51
CA VAL A 59 -0.61 4.78 -5.53
C VAL A 59 -1.62 4.40 -6.62
N ALA A 60 -1.17 3.98 -7.81
CA ALA A 60 -2.06 3.50 -8.86
C ALA A 60 -2.88 2.28 -8.40
N ILE A 61 -2.22 1.32 -7.74
CA ILE A 61 -2.89 0.13 -7.17
C ILE A 61 -3.86 0.53 -6.05
N ALA A 62 -3.48 1.48 -5.18
CA ALA A 62 -4.34 1.98 -4.12
C ALA A 62 -5.63 2.60 -4.69
N ARG A 63 -5.55 3.35 -5.79
CA ARG A 63 -6.72 3.90 -6.48
C ARG A 63 -7.68 2.80 -6.93
N ASP A 64 -7.17 1.70 -7.49
CA ASP A 64 -8.00 0.57 -7.90
C ASP A 64 -8.69 -0.10 -6.70
N VAL A 65 -7.97 -0.25 -5.58
CA VAL A 65 -8.54 -0.82 -4.34
C VAL A 65 -9.64 0.10 -3.78
N PHE A 66 -9.41 1.40 -3.79
CA PHE A 66 -10.32 2.43 -3.29
C PHE A 66 -11.57 2.59 -4.16
N ALA A 67 -11.51 2.23 -5.44
CA ALA A 67 -12.69 2.21 -6.30
C ALA A 67 -13.57 0.96 -6.04
N ALA A 68 -12.97 -0.12 -5.56
CA ALA A 68 -13.64 -1.40 -5.30
C ALA A 68 -14.14 -1.57 -3.85
N THR A 69 -13.90 -0.59 -2.98
CA THR A 69 -14.22 -0.61 -1.53
C THR A 69 -14.91 0.67 -1.12
#